data_AF-A0A957GLD7-F1
#
_entry.id   AF-A0A957GLD7-F1
#
_cell.length_a   1.000
_cell.length_b   1.000
_cell.length_c   1.000
_cell.angle_alpha   90.00
_cell.angle_beta   90.00
_cell.angle_gamma   90.00
#
_symmetry.space_group_name_H-M   'P 1'
#
loop_
_entity.id
_entity.type
_entity.pdbx_description
1 polymer ?
#
loop_
_entity_poly.entity_id
_entity_poly.type
_entity_poly.pdbx_seq_one_letter_code
_entity_poly.pdbx_strand_id
1 'polypeptide(L)'
;WRTAQLLSGVPLSFWNERFGLSARELVETAVNSPSQHPFIRGWGIAARRQQNAEWCEALLFGSDLGIATYQSLDMLPVLPPDRQEAYVLHLLATQPGIKTAPREHPVTAALKKLTHPWSISLAHAMLERLVQDIGSVGKGSVGDWKFREAVRQFAYTFPTDLLEEATTALKPTSQSRVWEIRIQEFLDIVQFRRNMLQVISQQ
;
A
#
# COMPACT_ATOMS: atom_id res chain seq x y z
N TRP A 1 25.90 10.47 -1.17
CA TRP A 1 25.48 10.41 0.25
C TRP A 1 25.45 11.79 0.91
N ARG A 2 26.57 12.54 0.95
CA ARG A 2 26.63 13.90 1.53
C ARG A 2 25.61 14.88 0.91
N THR A 3 25.43 14.84 -0.41
CA THR A 3 24.43 15.69 -1.11
C THR A 3 23.01 15.47 -0.59
N ALA A 4 22.59 14.23 -0.38
CA ALA A 4 21.25 13.94 0.14
C ALA A 4 21.06 14.45 1.58
N GLN A 5 22.11 14.46 2.40
CA GLN A 5 22.05 15.01 3.76
C GLN A 5 21.90 16.53 3.73
N LEU A 6 22.68 17.21 2.88
CA LEU A 6 22.56 18.66 2.69
C LEU A 6 21.16 19.02 2.21
N LEU A 7 20.65 18.32 1.18
CA LEU A 7 19.30 18.53 0.65
C LEU A 7 18.22 18.27 1.69
N SER A 8 18.37 17.25 2.54
CA SER A 8 17.42 16.97 3.62
C SER A 8 17.40 18.03 4.73
N GLY A 9 18.44 18.87 4.81
CA GLY A 9 18.52 19.98 5.76
C GLY A 9 17.64 21.17 5.37
N VAL A 10 17.37 21.33 4.08
CA VAL A 10 16.63 22.48 3.53
C VAL A 10 15.12 22.30 3.75
N PRO A 11 14.39 23.33 4.24
CA PRO A 11 12.93 23.31 4.33
C PRO A 11 12.29 23.02 2.97
N LEU A 12 11.19 22.28 2.95
CA LEU A 12 10.56 21.93 1.67
C LEU A 12 9.91 23.13 0.97
N SER A 13 9.42 24.11 1.75
CA SER A 13 8.87 25.36 1.21
C SER A 13 9.87 26.15 0.38
N PHE A 14 11.16 26.12 0.74
CA PHE A 14 12.22 26.78 0.00
C PHE A 14 12.25 26.34 -1.47
N TRP A 15 12.06 25.04 -1.75
CA TRP A 15 12.08 24.54 -3.12
C TRP A 15 10.87 25.03 -3.90
N ASN A 16 9.67 24.97 -3.30
CA ASN A 16 8.46 25.47 -3.93
C ASN A 16 8.56 26.97 -4.24
N GLU A 17 9.01 27.78 -3.27
CA GLU A 17 9.18 29.22 -3.41
C GLU A 17 10.27 29.59 -4.41
N ARG A 18 11.42 28.90 -4.38
CA ARG A 18 12.57 29.22 -5.22
C ARG A 18 12.29 29.00 -6.71
N PHE A 19 11.51 27.98 -7.02
CA PHE A 19 11.22 27.54 -8.39
C PHE A 19 9.81 27.89 -8.85
N GLY A 20 8.91 28.28 -7.96
CA GLY A 20 7.50 28.56 -8.29
C GLY A 20 6.75 27.31 -8.75
N LEU A 21 7.20 26.13 -8.35
CA LEU A 21 6.66 24.82 -8.76
C LEU A 21 6.05 24.09 -7.57
N SER A 22 5.05 23.26 -7.84
CA SER A 22 4.49 22.32 -6.87
C SER A 22 5.47 21.19 -6.52
N ALA A 23 5.22 20.49 -5.41
CA ALA A 23 6.01 19.33 -5.02
C ALA A 23 6.04 18.26 -6.14
N ARG A 24 4.90 18.08 -6.83
CA ARG A 24 4.77 17.12 -7.93
C ARG A 24 5.66 17.48 -9.12
N GLU A 25 5.58 18.73 -9.59
CA GLU A 25 6.38 19.20 -10.73
C GLU A 25 7.89 19.15 -10.43
N LEU A 26 8.28 19.46 -9.18
CA LEU A 26 9.67 19.34 -8.74
C LEU A 26 10.16 17.90 -8.74
N VAL A 27 9.33 16.97 -8.24
CA VAL A 27 9.66 15.53 -8.25
C VAL A 27 9.77 15.03 -9.69
N GLU A 28 8.79 15.31 -10.55
CA GLU A 28 8.80 14.92 -11.96
C GLU A 28 10.03 15.46 -12.70
N THR A 29 10.39 16.72 -12.45
CA THR A 29 11.61 17.33 -13.00
C THR A 29 12.87 16.63 -12.49
N ALA A 30 12.92 16.30 -11.20
CA ALA A 30 14.06 15.62 -10.61
C ALA A 30 14.22 14.18 -11.10
N VAL A 31 13.13 13.44 -11.36
CA VAL A 31 13.21 12.07 -11.90
C VAL A 31 13.91 12.05 -13.26
N ASN A 32 13.62 13.04 -14.09
CA ASN A 32 14.24 13.16 -15.42
C ASN A 32 15.68 13.69 -15.38
N SER A 33 16.22 13.98 -14.19
CA SER A 33 17.58 14.48 -14.01
C SER A 33 18.61 13.36 -13.82
N PRO A 34 19.83 13.50 -14.38
CA PRO A 34 20.96 12.61 -14.08
C PRO A 34 21.29 12.52 -12.57
N SER A 35 20.89 13.52 -11.79
CA SER A 35 21.13 13.58 -10.34
C SER A 35 19.91 13.21 -9.49
N GLN A 36 18.94 12.46 -10.04
CA GLN A 36 17.68 12.12 -9.36
C GLN A 36 17.84 11.55 -7.94
N HIS A 37 18.76 10.60 -7.74
CA HIS A 37 18.83 9.82 -6.49
C HIS A 37 19.10 10.68 -5.24
N PRO A 38 20.10 11.59 -5.23
CA PRO A 38 20.29 12.53 -4.12
C PRO A 38 19.07 13.40 -3.80
N PHE A 39 18.36 13.90 -4.81
CA PHE A 39 17.20 14.78 -4.62
C PHE A 39 16.02 14.02 -4.03
N ILE A 40 15.62 12.91 -4.65
CA ILE A 40 14.49 12.10 -4.19
C ILE A 40 14.74 11.58 -2.77
N ARG A 41 15.97 11.14 -2.48
CA ARG A 41 16.32 10.69 -1.13
C ARG A 41 16.34 11.85 -0.12
N GLY A 42 16.93 12.99 -0.48
CA GLY A 42 17.00 14.17 0.40
C GLY A 42 15.62 14.72 0.72
N TRP A 43 14.78 14.89 -0.29
CA TRP A 43 13.38 15.31 -0.15
C TRP A 43 12.55 14.30 0.61
N GLY A 44 12.71 12.99 0.39
CA GLY A 44 11.99 11.97 1.17
C GLY A 44 12.34 11.97 2.66
N ILE A 45 13.60 12.27 3.02
CA ILE A 45 13.98 12.48 4.42
C ILE A 45 13.34 13.77 4.97
N ALA A 46 13.43 14.87 4.22
CA ALA A 46 12.87 16.16 4.62
C ALA A 46 11.33 16.11 4.78
N ALA A 47 10.63 15.45 3.87
CA ALA A 47 9.17 15.31 3.84
C ALA A 47 8.65 14.56 5.06
N ARG A 48 9.27 13.42 5.40
CA ARG A 48 8.93 12.69 6.62
C ARG A 48 9.23 13.49 7.88
N ARG A 49 10.40 14.14 7.94
CA ARG A 49 10.77 14.97 9.10
C ARG A 49 9.78 16.12 9.32
N GLN A 50 9.35 16.75 8.23
CA GLN A 50 8.43 17.90 8.26
C GLN A 50 6.95 17.48 8.25
N GLN A 51 6.65 16.17 8.22
CA GLN A 51 5.29 15.63 8.09
C GLN A 51 4.50 16.27 6.93
N ASN A 52 5.18 16.51 5.80
CA ASN A 52 4.59 17.20 4.66
C ASN A 52 3.92 16.19 3.72
N ALA A 53 2.58 16.08 3.83
CA ALA A 53 1.79 15.13 3.05
C ALA A 53 1.89 15.34 1.54
N GLU A 54 1.87 16.59 1.06
CA GLU A 54 1.95 16.92 -0.37
C GLU A 54 3.26 16.38 -0.99
N TRP A 55 4.39 16.58 -0.29
CA TRP A 55 5.69 16.07 -0.73
C TRP A 55 5.80 14.56 -0.62
N CYS A 56 5.27 13.96 0.46
CA CYS A 56 5.21 12.51 0.59
C CYS A 56 4.41 11.86 -0.55
N GLU A 57 3.28 12.45 -0.92
CA GLU A 57 2.43 11.99 -2.03
C GLU A 57 3.16 12.12 -3.36
N ALA A 58 3.72 13.30 -3.66
CA ALA A 58 4.49 13.52 -4.88
C ALA A 58 5.64 12.51 -5.04
N LEU A 59 6.37 12.21 -3.96
CA LEU A 59 7.48 11.26 -3.98
C LEU A 59 7.00 9.79 -4.08
N LEU A 60 5.83 9.46 -3.54
CA LEU A 60 5.22 8.13 -3.65
C LEU A 60 4.78 7.83 -5.09
N PHE A 61 4.05 8.75 -5.73
CA PHE A 61 3.62 8.61 -7.13
C PHE A 61 4.77 8.84 -8.13
N GLY A 62 5.79 9.62 -7.76
CA GLY A 62 7.01 9.75 -8.55
C GLY A 62 7.80 8.45 -8.68
N SER A 63 7.53 7.42 -7.87
CA SER A 63 8.19 6.12 -7.97
C SER A 63 7.77 5.31 -9.21
N ASP A 64 6.58 5.56 -9.76
CA ASP A 64 6.10 4.95 -11.01
C ASP A 64 6.92 5.41 -12.24
N LEU A 65 7.67 6.49 -12.09
CA LEU A 65 8.61 7.00 -13.10
C LEU A 65 9.96 6.27 -13.07
N GLY A 66 10.04 5.08 -12.46
CA GLY A 66 11.22 4.21 -12.47
C GLY A 66 12.15 4.37 -11.26
N ILE A 67 11.73 5.11 -10.22
CA ILE A 67 12.53 5.26 -9.00
C ILE A 67 12.14 4.19 -7.99
N ALA A 68 12.75 3.01 -8.11
CA ALA A 68 12.63 1.95 -7.13
C ALA A 68 13.33 2.34 -5.82
N THR A 69 12.62 3.03 -4.93
CA THR A 69 13.07 3.21 -3.55
C THR A 69 12.13 2.48 -2.62
N TYR A 70 12.52 1.29 -2.18
CA TYR A 70 11.88 0.56 -1.07
C TYR A 70 11.74 1.40 0.22
N GLN A 71 12.37 2.56 0.29
CA GLN A 71 12.27 3.56 1.35
C GLN A 71 11.04 4.50 1.21
N SER A 72 10.27 4.39 0.12
CA SER A 72 9.13 5.28 -0.14
C SER A 72 7.90 4.97 0.72
N LEU A 73 7.61 3.70 0.99
CA LEU A 73 6.39 3.30 1.72
C LEU A 73 6.35 3.79 3.18
N ASP A 74 7.48 4.15 3.77
CA ASP A 74 7.50 4.78 5.10
C ASP A 74 6.92 6.21 5.10
N MET A 75 6.68 6.79 3.92
CA MET A 75 5.99 8.06 3.75
C MET A 75 4.47 7.90 3.76
N LEU A 76 3.95 6.69 3.49
CA LEU A 76 2.52 6.44 3.40
C LEU A 76 1.76 6.85 4.68
N PRO A 77 2.25 6.56 5.90
CA PRO A 77 1.56 6.97 7.13
C PRO A 77 1.49 8.49 7.37
N VAL A 78 2.24 9.30 6.61
CA VAL A 78 2.18 10.78 6.68
C VAL A 78 0.97 11.32 5.93
N LEU A 79 0.44 10.56 4.97
CA LEU A 79 -0.72 10.96 4.19
C LEU A 79 -2.02 10.83 5.00
N PRO A 80 -3.02 11.69 4.74
CA PRO A 80 -4.41 11.45 5.16
C PRO A 80 -4.96 10.10 4.65
N PRO A 81 -5.92 9.45 5.36
CA PRO A 81 -6.44 8.12 5.00
C PRO A 81 -6.91 7.99 3.55
N ASP A 82 -7.66 8.97 3.04
CA ASP A 82 -8.17 9.02 1.67
C ASP A 82 -7.04 8.95 0.63
N ARG A 83 -5.93 9.66 0.87
CA ARG A 83 -4.76 9.64 -0.02
C ARG A 83 -3.91 8.38 0.14
N GLN A 84 -3.87 7.79 1.33
CA GLN A 84 -3.24 6.49 1.53
C GLN A 84 -3.93 5.42 0.69
N GLU A 85 -5.26 5.35 0.75
CA GLU A 85 -6.04 4.40 -0.04
C GLU A 85 -5.91 4.64 -1.53
N ALA A 86 -5.94 5.91 -1.98
CA ALA A 86 -5.74 6.26 -3.39
C ALA A 86 -4.40 5.73 -3.94
N TYR A 87 -3.32 5.85 -3.15
CA TYR A 87 -2.02 5.30 -3.54
C TYR A 87 -2.04 3.76 -3.59
N VAL A 88 -2.68 3.09 -2.64
CA VAL A 88 -2.77 1.62 -2.65
C VAL A 88 -3.63 1.10 -3.80
N LEU A 89 -4.74 1.77 -4.11
CA LEU A 89 -5.56 1.48 -5.29
C LEU A 89 -4.76 1.62 -6.58
N HIS A 90 -3.96 2.68 -6.68
CA HIS A 90 -3.05 2.87 -7.81
C HIS A 90 -2.01 1.73 -7.92
N LEU A 91 -1.42 1.30 -6.79
CA LEU A 91 -0.52 0.14 -6.77
C LEU A 91 -1.22 -1.16 -7.18
N LEU A 92 -2.46 -1.38 -6.75
CA LEU A 92 -3.26 -2.56 -7.13
C LEU A 92 -3.51 -2.61 -8.65
N ALA A 93 -3.73 -1.44 -9.27
CA ALA A 93 -3.98 -1.32 -10.70
C ALA A 93 -2.71 -1.42 -11.58
N THR A 94 -1.58 -0.91 -11.10
CA THR A 94 -0.35 -0.79 -11.90
C THR A 94 0.65 -1.93 -11.69
N GLN A 95 0.67 -2.54 -10.51
CA GLN A 95 1.66 -3.58 -10.20
C GLN A 95 1.18 -4.96 -10.68
N PRO A 96 2.05 -5.76 -11.32
CA PRO A 96 1.72 -7.11 -11.76
C PRO A 96 1.32 -7.99 -10.56
N GLY A 97 0.64 -9.11 -10.83
CA GLY A 97 0.20 -10.08 -9.81
C GLY A 97 1.28 -10.41 -8.76
N ILE A 98 0.84 -10.67 -7.52
CA ILE A 98 1.73 -10.71 -6.32
C ILE A 98 2.81 -11.81 -6.40
N LYS A 99 2.63 -12.76 -7.31
CA LYS A 99 3.48 -13.93 -7.55
C LYS A 99 4.86 -13.65 -8.11
N THR A 100 5.02 -12.51 -8.76
CA THR A 100 6.22 -12.19 -9.55
C THR A 100 7.34 -11.59 -8.70
N ALA A 101 7.07 -11.25 -7.44
CA ALA A 101 8.05 -10.59 -6.59
C ALA A 101 8.93 -11.60 -5.81
N PRO A 102 10.26 -11.59 -6.00
CA PRO A 102 11.19 -12.37 -5.17
C PRO A 102 11.32 -11.82 -3.73
N ARG A 103 10.74 -10.64 -3.46
CA ARG A 103 10.71 -9.95 -2.16
C ARG A 103 9.27 -9.63 -1.77
N GLU A 104 9.07 -8.98 -0.63
CA GLU A 104 7.74 -8.51 -0.25
C GLU A 104 7.18 -7.59 -1.34
N HIS A 105 5.97 -7.91 -1.81
CA HIS A 105 5.32 -7.19 -2.88
C HIS A 105 4.91 -5.78 -2.41
N PRO A 106 5.09 -4.72 -3.22
CA PRO A 106 4.79 -3.34 -2.83
C PRO A 106 3.35 -3.15 -2.31
N VAL A 107 2.36 -3.75 -2.98
CA VAL A 107 0.96 -3.73 -2.54
C VAL A 107 0.82 -4.30 -1.13
N THR A 108 1.41 -5.47 -0.85
CA THR A 108 1.35 -6.11 0.47
C THR A 108 2.02 -5.23 1.54
N ALA A 109 3.18 -4.66 1.23
CA ALA A 109 3.88 -3.76 2.13
C ALA A 109 3.08 -2.48 2.41
N ALA A 110 2.40 -1.93 1.40
CA ALA A 110 1.58 -0.72 1.53
C ALA A 110 0.31 -1.00 2.35
N LEU A 111 -0.41 -2.10 2.07
CA LEU A 111 -1.61 -2.49 2.81
C LEU A 111 -1.33 -2.69 4.31
N LYS A 112 -0.16 -3.25 4.67
CA LYS A 112 0.26 -3.40 6.08
C LYS A 112 0.49 -2.08 6.82
N LYS A 113 0.70 -0.98 6.09
CA LYS A 113 0.88 0.35 6.67
C LYS A 113 -0.47 1.06 6.90
N LEU A 114 -1.55 0.58 6.29
CA LEU A 114 -2.89 1.11 6.53
C LEU A 114 -3.41 0.61 7.88
N THR A 115 -3.63 1.54 8.81
CA THR A 115 -4.10 1.24 10.17
C THR A 115 -5.57 1.61 10.40
N HIS A 116 -6.22 2.23 9.42
CA HIS A 116 -7.63 2.61 9.46
C HIS A 116 -8.52 1.54 8.81
N PRO A 117 -9.82 1.48 9.14
CA PRO A 117 -10.78 0.68 8.39
C PRO A 117 -10.79 1.09 6.93
N TRP A 118 -10.69 0.11 6.02
CA TRP A 118 -10.65 0.40 4.59
C TRP A 118 -11.99 0.91 4.09
N SER A 119 -11.97 1.74 3.04
CA SER A 119 -13.16 2.00 2.25
C SER A 119 -13.65 0.73 1.55
N ILE A 120 -14.93 0.75 1.17
CA ILE A 120 -15.54 -0.30 0.34
C ILE A 120 -14.76 -0.46 -0.97
N SER A 121 -14.37 0.65 -1.61
CA SER A 121 -13.63 0.63 -2.88
C SER A 121 -12.28 -0.08 -2.77
N LEU A 122 -11.50 0.20 -1.73
CA LEU A 122 -10.23 -0.48 -1.49
C LEU A 122 -10.44 -1.97 -1.18
N ALA A 123 -11.45 -2.28 -0.37
CA ALA A 123 -11.79 -3.66 -0.03
C ALA A 123 -12.17 -4.49 -1.26
N HIS A 124 -12.99 -3.95 -2.17
CA HIS A 124 -13.36 -4.59 -3.44
C HIS A 124 -12.15 -4.81 -4.34
N ALA A 125 -11.32 -3.78 -4.57
CA ALA A 125 -10.11 -3.92 -5.38
C ALA A 125 -9.15 -4.97 -4.82
N MET A 126 -9.02 -5.04 -3.48
CA MET A 126 -8.21 -6.06 -2.83
C MET A 126 -8.82 -7.47 -2.96
N LEU A 127 -10.14 -7.59 -2.88
CA LEU A 127 -10.85 -8.86 -3.03
C LEU A 127 -10.69 -9.42 -4.45
N GLU A 128 -10.88 -8.58 -5.46
CA GLU A 128 -10.64 -8.93 -6.87
C GLU A 128 -9.20 -9.40 -7.08
N ARG A 129 -8.24 -8.66 -6.51
CA ARG A 129 -6.83 -9.04 -6.57
C ARG A 129 -6.57 -10.39 -5.92
N LEU A 130 -7.16 -10.68 -4.76
CA LEU A 130 -7.06 -11.98 -4.09
C LEU A 130 -7.61 -13.10 -4.96
N VAL A 131 -8.80 -12.93 -5.55
CA VAL A 131 -9.40 -13.95 -6.42
C VAL A 131 -8.50 -14.23 -7.63
N GLN A 132 -7.99 -13.18 -8.28
CA GLN A 132 -7.08 -13.32 -9.42
C GLN A 132 -5.78 -14.03 -9.03
N ASP A 133 -5.15 -13.59 -7.93
CA ASP A 133 -3.86 -14.12 -7.48
C ASP A 133 -4.00 -15.54 -6.91
N ILE A 134 -5.09 -15.92 -6.24
CA ILE A 134 -5.32 -17.30 -5.77
C ILE A 134 -5.70 -18.22 -6.94
N GLY A 135 -6.56 -17.77 -7.86
CA GLY A 135 -7.05 -18.58 -8.97
C GLY A 135 -5.99 -18.94 -10.01
N SER A 136 -4.94 -18.13 -10.12
CA SER A 136 -3.85 -18.36 -11.07
C SER A 136 -2.67 -19.18 -10.48
N VAL A 137 -2.80 -19.78 -9.28
CA VAL A 137 -1.66 -20.41 -8.55
C VAL A 137 -1.24 -21.72 -9.20
N GLY A 138 -0.09 -21.71 -9.88
CA GLY A 138 0.73 -22.92 -10.04
C GLY A 138 1.43 -23.27 -8.72
N LYS A 139 1.59 -24.56 -8.41
CA LYS A 139 2.22 -25.04 -7.16
C LYS A 139 3.60 -24.40 -6.94
N GLY A 140 3.82 -23.73 -5.80
CA GLY A 140 5.16 -23.53 -5.22
C GLY A 140 5.89 -22.19 -5.44
N SER A 141 5.23 -21.07 -5.76
CA SER A 141 5.94 -19.78 -5.80
C SER A 141 6.35 -19.30 -4.39
N VAL A 142 7.62 -18.91 -4.24
CA VAL A 142 8.21 -18.41 -2.98
C VAL A 142 7.53 -17.11 -2.48
N GLY A 143 6.91 -16.33 -3.37
CA GLY A 143 6.15 -15.12 -3.00
C GLY A 143 4.84 -15.41 -2.24
N ASP A 144 4.35 -16.67 -2.31
CA ASP A 144 3.05 -17.09 -1.78
C ASP A 144 2.96 -16.97 -0.25
N TRP A 145 4.02 -17.33 0.49
CA TRP A 145 3.90 -17.41 1.95
C TRP A 145 3.74 -16.05 2.64
N LYS A 146 4.50 -15.02 2.24
CA LYS A 146 4.41 -13.68 2.84
C LYS A 146 3.05 -13.05 2.59
N PHE A 147 2.52 -13.28 1.39
CA PHE A 147 1.22 -12.78 1.02
C PHE A 147 0.12 -13.48 1.81
N ARG A 148 0.16 -14.82 1.94
CA ARG A 148 -0.76 -15.59 2.79
C ARG A 148 -0.79 -15.11 4.23
N GLU A 149 0.37 -14.81 4.82
CA GLU A 149 0.41 -14.25 6.19
C GLU A 149 -0.19 -12.84 6.26
N ALA A 150 -0.05 -12.04 5.20
CA ALA A 150 -0.64 -10.71 5.14
C ALA A 150 -2.16 -10.74 4.99
N VAL A 151 -2.74 -11.73 4.31
CA VAL A 151 -4.20 -11.88 4.17
C VAL A 151 -4.87 -11.91 5.54
N ARG A 152 -4.33 -12.66 6.49
CA ARG A 152 -4.85 -12.67 7.87
C ARG A 152 -4.82 -11.28 8.51
N GLN A 153 -3.78 -10.49 8.27
CA GLN A 153 -3.66 -9.14 8.83
C GLN A 153 -4.70 -8.18 8.23
N PHE A 154 -5.03 -8.35 6.95
CA PHE A 154 -6.04 -7.52 6.28
C PHE A 154 -7.45 -7.70 6.87
N ALA A 155 -7.74 -8.85 7.47
CA ALA A 155 -9.01 -9.10 8.15
C ALA A 155 -9.32 -8.10 9.29
N TYR A 156 -8.30 -7.44 9.86
CA TYR A 156 -8.49 -6.46 10.95
C TYR A 156 -8.93 -5.08 10.47
N THR A 157 -8.70 -4.74 9.21
CA THR A 157 -9.07 -3.44 8.62
C THR A 157 -10.16 -3.57 7.55
N PHE A 158 -10.41 -4.78 7.06
CA PHE A 158 -11.45 -5.07 6.07
C PHE A 158 -12.86 -4.71 6.58
N PRO A 159 -13.75 -4.13 5.74
CA PRO A 159 -15.12 -3.81 6.12
C PRO A 159 -15.96 -5.06 6.45
N THR A 160 -16.62 -5.08 7.60
CA THR A 160 -17.45 -6.21 8.03
C THR A 160 -18.72 -6.39 7.19
N ASP A 161 -19.17 -5.32 6.54
CA ASP A 161 -20.38 -5.31 5.71
C ASP A 161 -20.19 -6.13 4.42
N LEU A 162 -18.94 -6.33 4.00
CA LEU A 162 -18.58 -7.09 2.81
C LEU A 162 -18.29 -8.58 3.11
N LEU A 163 -18.64 -9.07 4.31
CA LEU A 163 -18.36 -10.45 4.70
C LEU A 163 -19.01 -11.51 3.79
N GLU A 164 -20.28 -11.32 3.44
CA GLU A 164 -21.00 -12.26 2.56
C GLU A 164 -20.42 -12.27 1.14
N GLU A 165 -20.06 -11.09 0.66
CA GLU A 165 -19.41 -10.92 -0.64
C GLU A 165 -18.04 -11.59 -0.66
N ALA A 166 -17.20 -11.32 0.35
CA ALA A 166 -15.91 -11.96 0.53
C ALA A 166 -16.02 -13.49 0.62
N THR A 167 -17.03 -13.99 1.32
CA THR A 167 -17.29 -15.43 1.46
C THR A 167 -17.61 -16.06 0.11
N THR A 168 -18.51 -15.44 -0.66
CA THR A 168 -18.92 -15.89 -1.99
C THR A 168 -17.76 -15.86 -2.98
N ALA A 169 -16.95 -14.81 -2.95
CA ALA A 169 -15.85 -14.62 -3.88
C ALA A 169 -14.67 -15.57 -3.61
N LEU A 170 -14.27 -15.74 -2.35
CA LEU A 170 -13.01 -16.41 -2.01
C LEU A 170 -13.12 -17.94 -1.87
N LYS A 171 -14.26 -18.46 -1.37
CA LYS A 171 -14.43 -19.91 -1.13
C LYS A 171 -14.26 -20.77 -2.39
N PRO A 172 -14.81 -20.41 -3.56
CA PRO A 172 -14.63 -21.20 -4.78
C PRO A 172 -13.20 -21.17 -5.32
N THR A 173 -12.40 -20.16 -4.96
CA THR A 173 -11.07 -19.93 -5.52
C THR A 173 -9.99 -20.77 -4.85
N SER A 174 -10.23 -21.32 -3.64
CA SER A 174 -9.22 -22.08 -2.90
C SER A 174 -8.98 -23.48 -3.50
N GLN A 175 -8.13 -23.57 -4.51
CA GLN A 175 -7.71 -24.85 -5.11
C GLN A 175 -6.68 -25.62 -4.25
N SER A 176 -6.18 -25.00 -3.18
CA SER A 176 -5.16 -25.53 -2.28
C SER A 176 -5.67 -25.49 -0.85
N ARG A 177 -5.47 -26.61 -0.12
CA ARG A 177 -5.78 -26.71 1.33
C ARG A 177 -5.12 -25.59 2.14
N VAL A 178 -3.94 -25.12 1.72
CA VAL A 178 -3.25 -24.02 2.43
C VAL A 178 -4.00 -22.70 2.26
N TRP A 179 -4.51 -22.43 1.05
CA TRP A 179 -5.31 -21.24 0.78
C TRP A 179 -6.70 -21.31 1.41
N GLU A 180 -7.31 -22.49 1.43
CA GLU A 180 -8.58 -22.73 2.13
C GLU A 180 -8.48 -22.37 3.61
N ILE A 181 -7.44 -22.85 4.31
CA ILE A 181 -7.20 -22.51 5.73
C ILE A 181 -7.02 -21.00 5.91
N ARG A 182 -6.22 -20.35 5.05
CA ARG A 182 -5.93 -18.91 5.17
C ARG A 182 -7.14 -18.04 4.86
N ILE A 183 -7.97 -18.43 3.88
CA ILE A 183 -9.24 -17.76 3.58
C ILE A 183 -10.20 -17.94 4.76
N GLN A 184 -10.30 -19.15 5.32
CA GLN A 184 -11.19 -19.39 6.46
C GLN A 184 -10.78 -18.56 7.68
N GLU A 185 -9.48 -18.49 8.01
CA GLU A 185 -8.97 -17.63 9.08
C GLU A 185 -9.32 -16.14 8.86
N PHE A 186 -9.20 -15.66 7.61
CA PHE A 186 -9.60 -14.29 7.26
C PHE A 186 -11.10 -14.08 7.50
N LEU A 187 -11.96 -14.96 7.00
CA LEU A 187 -13.41 -14.86 7.13
C LEU A 187 -13.84 -14.95 8.60
N ASP A 188 -13.24 -15.84 9.38
CA ASP A 188 -13.53 -16.00 10.82
C ASP A 188 -13.21 -14.73 11.60
N ILE A 189 -12.08 -14.06 11.30
CA ILE A 189 -11.72 -12.79 11.94
C ILE A 189 -12.72 -11.69 11.57
N VAL A 190 -13.12 -11.58 10.29
CA VAL A 190 -14.10 -10.57 9.85
C VAL A 190 -15.48 -10.83 10.47
N GLN A 191 -15.94 -12.10 10.51
CA GLN A 191 -17.19 -12.50 11.16
C GLN A 191 -17.16 -12.18 12.65
N PHE A 192 -16.07 -12.50 13.34
CA PHE A 192 -15.91 -12.19 14.76
C PHE A 192 -16.03 -10.68 15.00
N ARG A 193 -15.34 -9.84 14.21
CA ARG A 193 -15.43 -8.37 14.30
C ARG A 193 -16.87 -7.88 14.08
N ARG A 194 -17.58 -8.43 13.09
CA ARG A 194 -18.98 -8.09 12.81
C ARG A 194 -19.88 -8.40 14.00
N ASN A 195 -19.73 -9.58 14.59
CA ASN A 195 -20.51 -10.00 15.76
C ASN A 195 -20.24 -9.08 16.95
N MET A 196 -18.97 -8.74 17.20
CA MET A 196 -18.60 -7.83 18.30
C MET A 196 -19.18 -6.43 18.12
N LEU A 197 -19.16 -5.87 16.90
CA LEU A 197 -19.76 -4.57 16.60
C LEU A 197 -21.28 -4.57 16.81
N GLN A 198 -21.97 -5.66 16.47
CA GLN A 198 -23.41 -5.81 16.71
C GLN A 198 -23.76 -5.88 18.20
N VAL A 199 -22.94 -6.56 19.01
CA VAL A 199 -23.16 -6.63 20.47
C VAL A 199 -22.97 -5.25 21.10
N ILE A 200 -21.96 -4.48 20.66
CA ILE A 200 -21.68 -3.15 21.20
C ILE A 200 -22.76 -2.13 20.81
N SER A 201 -23.32 -2.21 19.59
CA SER A 201 -24.34 -1.26 19.14
C SER A 201 -25.73 -1.47 19.73
N GLN A 202 -25.95 -2.59 20.43
CA GLN A 202 -27.21 -2.94 21.10
C GLN A 202 -27.25 -2.52 22.59
N GLN A 203 -26.18 -1.90 23.11
CA GLN A 203 -26.07 -1.35 24.46
C GLN A 203 -26.28 0.18 24.45
#